data_AF-A0A2J8LTX3-F1
#
_entry.id   AF-A0A2J8LTX3-F1
#
_cell.length_a   1.000
_cell.length_b   1.000
_cell.length_c   1.000
_cell.angle_alpha   90.00
_cell.angle_beta   90.00
_cell.angle_gamma   90.00
#
_symmetry.space_group_name_H-M   'P 1'
#
loop_
_entity.id
_entity.type
_entity.pdbx_description
1 polymer ?
#
loop_
_entity_poly.entity_id
_entity_poly.type
_entity_poly.pdbx_seq_one_letter_code
_entity_poly.pdbx_strand_id
1 'polypeptide(L)'
;MDAEREALQSTAYSEVQTFCQKHGLMFEVVDLRWGIRNIEATDHLTTELCLEEVDRCWKTSIGPAFVALIGDQYGPCLVPSRIDEKEWEVLRDHLTARPSDLELVARYFQRDENVVPPTYVLQAPGTGEACEPEEATLTSVLRSGVQEARRLGLITQEQWQRYHRSGEAAGTPLWRPTRN
;
A
#
# COMPACT_ATOMS: atom_id res chain seq x y z
N MET A 1 8.27 3.67 -18.92
CA MET A 1 8.29 2.29 -18.39
C MET A 1 8.55 1.24 -19.47
N ASP A 2 7.88 1.25 -20.62
CA ASP A 2 8.05 0.17 -21.62
C ASP A 2 9.51 -0.02 -22.10
N ALA A 3 10.23 1.08 -22.35
CA ALA A 3 11.65 1.02 -22.73
C ALA A 3 12.55 0.43 -21.62
N GLU A 4 12.28 0.73 -20.34
CA GLU A 4 13.05 0.15 -19.22
C GLU A 4 12.76 -1.34 -19.07
N ARG A 5 11.48 -1.73 -19.23
CA ARG A 5 11.06 -3.13 -19.21
C ARG A 5 11.70 -3.93 -20.36
N GLU A 6 11.74 -3.34 -21.56
CA GLU A 6 12.39 -3.95 -22.73
C GLU A 6 13.90 -4.09 -22.52
N ALA A 7 14.57 -3.08 -21.96
CA ALA A 7 15.99 -3.14 -21.64
C ALA A 7 16.29 -4.26 -20.62
N LEU A 8 15.47 -4.40 -19.58
CA LEU A 8 15.59 -5.49 -18.60
C LEU A 8 15.40 -6.86 -19.25
N GLN A 9 14.37 -7.02 -20.09
CA GLN A 9 14.08 -8.29 -20.77
C GLN A 9 15.18 -8.70 -21.77
N SER A 10 15.63 -7.77 -22.59
CA SER A 10 16.61 -8.05 -23.66
C SER A 10 18.03 -8.25 -23.14
N THR A 11 18.40 -7.58 -22.05
CA THR A 11 19.79 -7.55 -21.56
C THR A 11 19.89 -8.23 -20.20
N ALA A 12 19.39 -7.60 -19.14
CA ALA A 12 19.66 -8.01 -17.77
C ALA A 12 19.11 -9.42 -17.44
N TYR A 13 17.86 -9.70 -17.79
CA TYR A 13 17.22 -10.99 -17.51
C TYR A 13 17.90 -12.13 -18.27
N SER A 14 18.32 -11.89 -19.52
CA SER A 14 19.05 -12.87 -20.33
C SER A 14 20.41 -13.23 -19.72
N GLU A 15 21.16 -12.23 -19.27
CA GLU A 15 22.46 -12.43 -18.63
C GLU A 15 22.33 -13.21 -17.30
N VAL A 16 21.38 -12.81 -16.45
CA VAL A 16 21.13 -13.47 -15.16
C VAL A 16 20.64 -14.89 -15.37
N GLN A 17 19.73 -15.12 -16.31
CA GLN A 17 19.23 -16.45 -16.63
C GLN A 17 20.38 -17.37 -17.08
N THR A 18 21.25 -16.88 -17.96
CA THR A 18 22.43 -17.63 -18.42
C THR A 18 23.38 -17.96 -17.27
N PHE A 19 23.58 -17.03 -16.34
CA PHE A 19 24.39 -17.26 -15.14
C PHE A 19 23.76 -18.34 -14.24
N CYS A 20 22.47 -18.22 -13.90
CA CYS A 20 21.77 -19.20 -13.08
C CYS A 20 21.79 -20.60 -13.70
N GLN A 21 21.55 -20.73 -15.01
CA GLN A 21 21.59 -22.00 -15.73
C GLN A 21 22.95 -22.70 -15.65
N LYS A 22 24.06 -21.95 -15.76
CA LYS A 22 25.42 -22.49 -15.59
C LYS A 22 25.66 -23.10 -14.21
N HIS A 23 24.92 -22.63 -13.20
CA HIS A 23 24.98 -23.12 -11.83
C HIS A 23 23.85 -24.11 -11.48
N GLY A 24 23.05 -24.55 -12.47
CA GLY A 24 21.93 -25.46 -12.25
C GLY A 24 20.76 -24.86 -11.48
N LEU A 25 20.65 -23.52 -11.47
CA LEU A 25 19.59 -22.77 -10.81
C LEU A 25 18.52 -22.31 -11.80
N MET A 26 17.28 -22.28 -11.34
CA MET A 26 16.17 -21.66 -12.07
C MET A 26 16.12 -20.16 -11.77
N PHE A 27 15.89 -19.36 -12.79
CA PHE A 27 15.64 -17.91 -12.68
C PHE A 27 14.21 -17.62 -13.12
N GLU A 28 13.47 -16.89 -12.29
CA GLU A 28 12.08 -16.52 -12.52
C GLU A 28 11.92 -15.01 -12.34
N VAL A 29 11.14 -14.39 -13.24
CA VAL A 29 10.81 -12.97 -13.19
C VAL A 29 9.30 -12.84 -13.03
N VAL A 30 8.87 -12.14 -11.99
CA VAL A 30 7.46 -11.86 -11.72
C VAL A 30 7.23 -10.36 -11.90
N ASP A 31 6.39 -10.01 -12.86
CA ASP A 31 5.95 -8.64 -13.09
C ASP A 31 4.58 -8.42 -12.43
N LEU A 32 4.60 -7.75 -11.27
CA LEU A 32 3.42 -7.49 -10.45
C LEU A 32 2.37 -6.62 -11.15
N ARG A 33 2.73 -5.93 -12.24
CA ARG A 33 1.82 -5.08 -13.01
C ARG A 33 1.38 -5.68 -14.34
N TRP A 34 1.86 -6.88 -14.71
CA TRP A 34 1.51 -7.49 -15.99
C TRP A 34 0.04 -7.93 -16.01
N GLY A 35 -0.71 -7.51 -17.03
CA GLY A 35 -2.10 -7.95 -17.24
C GLY A 35 -3.16 -7.21 -16.42
N ILE A 36 -2.80 -6.18 -15.65
CA ILE A 36 -3.76 -5.31 -14.95
C ILE A 36 -4.28 -4.27 -15.95
N ARG A 37 -5.52 -4.44 -16.41
CA ARG A 37 -6.11 -3.63 -17.50
C ARG A 37 -6.71 -2.30 -17.06
N ASN A 38 -6.97 -2.11 -15.77
CA ASN A 38 -7.55 -0.87 -15.22
C ASN A 38 -6.75 -0.43 -14.00
N ILE A 39 -5.95 0.62 -14.20
CA ILE A 39 -5.13 1.27 -13.17
C ILE A 39 -6.01 2.14 -12.25
N GLU A 40 -7.19 2.55 -12.71
CA GLU A 40 -7.99 3.63 -12.12
C GLU A 40 -9.10 3.15 -11.14
N ALA A 41 -9.23 1.85 -10.85
CA ALA A 41 -10.38 1.35 -10.08
C ALA A 41 -10.09 0.21 -9.09
N THR A 42 -8.82 -0.08 -8.79
CA THR A 42 -8.48 -1.25 -7.96
C THR A 42 -7.41 -0.95 -6.92
N ASP A 43 -7.60 0.15 -6.19
CA ASP A 43 -6.54 0.81 -5.44
C ASP A 43 -5.98 0.02 -4.23
N HIS A 44 -6.82 -0.72 -3.50
CA HIS A 44 -6.35 -1.46 -2.32
C HIS A 44 -6.04 -2.93 -2.59
N LEU A 45 -6.97 -3.64 -3.23
CA LEU A 45 -6.86 -5.07 -3.48
C LEU A 45 -5.63 -5.40 -4.34
N THR A 46 -5.28 -4.54 -5.31
CA THR A 46 -4.10 -4.75 -6.16
C THR A 46 -2.81 -4.68 -5.37
N THR A 47 -2.71 -3.74 -4.42
CA THR A 47 -1.51 -3.56 -3.60
C THR A 47 -1.30 -4.74 -2.66
N GLU A 48 -2.37 -5.21 -1.99
CA GLU A 48 -2.30 -6.38 -1.12
C GLU A 48 -1.87 -7.64 -1.89
N LEU A 49 -2.48 -7.89 -3.05
CA LEU A 49 -2.11 -9.01 -3.92
C LEU A 49 -0.64 -8.94 -4.37
N CYS A 50 -0.14 -7.74 -4.68
CA CYS A 50 1.27 -7.55 -5.04
C CYS A 50 2.21 -7.89 -3.88
N LEU A 51 1.89 -7.49 -2.65
CA LEU A 51 2.69 -7.81 -1.46
C LEU A 51 2.64 -9.30 -1.12
N GLU A 52 1.49 -9.94 -1.27
CA GLU A 52 1.34 -11.40 -1.13
C GLU A 52 2.18 -12.15 -2.17
N GLU A 53 2.22 -11.66 -3.41
CA GLU A 53 3.06 -12.24 -4.46
C GLU A 53 4.55 -12.11 -4.12
N VAL A 54 4.98 -10.94 -3.62
CA VAL A 54 6.36 -10.75 -3.15
C VAL A 54 6.70 -11.76 -2.06
N ASP A 55 5.86 -11.90 -1.03
CA ASP A 55 6.05 -12.87 0.05
C ASP A 55 6.09 -14.32 -0.47
N ARG A 56 5.27 -14.64 -1.48
CA ARG A 56 5.34 -15.94 -2.16
C ARG A 56 6.67 -16.17 -2.85
N CYS A 57 7.17 -15.20 -3.62
CA CYS A 57 8.47 -15.26 -4.28
C CYS A 57 9.60 -15.50 -3.26
N TRP A 58 9.55 -14.86 -2.09
CA TRP A 58 10.52 -15.12 -1.03
C TRP A 58 10.45 -16.57 -0.54
N LYS A 59 9.25 -17.08 -0.24
CA LYS A 59 9.03 -18.44 0.29
C LYS A 59 9.37 -19.55 -0.70
N THR A 60 9.18 -19.32 -2.00
CA THR A 60 9.46 -20.32 -3.04
C THR A 60 10.90 -20.27 -3.54
N SER A 61 11.61 -19.16 -3.34
CA SER A 61 13.02 -19.03 -3.73
C SER A 61 13.93 -19.93 -2.89
N ILE A 62 15.03 -20.38 -3.48
CA ILE A 62 16.05 -21.22 -2.81
C ILE A 62 17.02 -20.33 -1.97
N GLY A 63 16.72 -19.04 -1.79
CA GLY A 63 17.50 -18.12 -0.97
C GLY A 63 17.42 -16.67 -1.43
N PRO A 64 17.96 -16.33 -2.62
CA PRO A 64 17.92 -14.95 -3.11
C PRO A 64 16.61 -14.63 -3.83
N ALA A 65 15.89 -13.62 -3.33
CA ALA A 65 14.83 -12.93 -4.07
C ALA A 65 15.17 -11.44 -4.14
N PHE A 66 14.99 -10.83 -5.31
CA PHE A 66 15.28 -9.41 -5.54
C PHE A 66 13.99 -8.69 -5.91
N VAL A 67 13.82 -7.49 -5.38
CA VAL A 67 12.71 -6.60 -5.74
C VAL A 67 13.30 -5.37 -6.41
N ALA A 68 12.83 -5.08 -7.61
CA ALA A 68 13.21 -3.88 -8.37
C ALA A 68 12.00 -2.95 -8.49
N LEU A 69 12.20 -1.69 -8.10
CA LEU A 69 11.25 -0.61 -8.40
C LEU A 69 11.68 0.04 -9.71
N ILE A 70 10.81 0.01 -10.72
CA ILE A 70 11.10 0.46 -12.09
C ILE A 70 10.20 1.65 -12.41
N GLY A 71 10.75 2.67 -13.03
CA GLY A 71 10.09 3.94 -13.33
C GLY A 71 10.37 5.04 -12.29
N ASP A 72 9.90 6.24 -12.60
CA ASP A 72 10.10 7.48 -11.85
C ASP A 72 8.90 7.91 -11.01
N GLN A 73 7.81 7.12 -11.05
CA GLN A 73 6.55 7.43 -10.38
C GLN A 73 6.08 6.27 -9.50
N TYR A 74 5.91 6.55 -8.22
CA TYR A 74 5.52 5.56 -7.19
C TYR A 74 4.00 5.30 -7.11
N GLY A 75 3.19 6.12 -7.78
CA GLY A 75 1.72 6.09 -7.71
C GLY A 75 1.15 6.96 -6.58
N PRO A 76 -0.18 7.09 -6.50
CA PRO A 76 -0.84 7.90 -5.48
C PRO A 76 -0.66 7.30 -4.08
N CYS A 77 -0.57 8.15 -3.06
CA CYS A 77 -0.68 7.73 -1.67
C CYS A 77 -2.16 7.52 -1.35
N LEU A 78 -2.58 6.26 -1.35
CA LEU A 78 -3.96 5.88 -1.08
C LEU A 78 -4.31 6.07 0.39
N VAL A 79 -5.60 6.29 0.67
CA VAL A 79 -6.13 6.33 2.04
C VAL A 79 -6.05 4.93 2.66
N PRO A 80 -5.80 4.77 3.97
CA PRO A 80 -5.75 3.44 4.56
C PRO A 80 -7.11 2.74 4.45
N SER A 81 -7.09 1.45 4.08
CA SER A 81 -8.31 0.62 3.97
C SER A 81 -8.95 0.33 5.33
N ARG A 82 -8.19 0.47 6.42
CA ARG A 82 -8.64 0.23 7.79
C ARG A 82 -8.10 1.29 8.75
N ILE A 83 -8.95 1.73 9.66
CA ILE A 83 -8.65 2.67 10.74
C ILE A 83 -9.04 2.01 12.06
N ASP A 84 -8.12 1.98 13.03
CA ASP A 84 -8.40 1.40 14.35
C ASP A 84 -9.42 2.25 15.11
N GLU A 85 -10.25 1.66 15.98
CA GLU A 85 -11.29 2.40 16.72
C GLU A 85 -10.73 3.60 17.51
N LYS A 86 -9.59 3.43 18.18
CA LYS A 86 -8.94 4.53 18.91
C LYS A 86 -8.51 5.67 18.00
N GLU A 87 -8.05 5.34 16.80
CA GLU A 87 -7.62 6.32 15.81
C GLU A 87 -8.82 7.05 15.20
N TRP A 88 -9.90 6.31 14.94
CA TRP A 88 -11.17 6.87 14.50
C TRP A 88 -11.76 7.86 15.51
N GLU A 89 -11.72 7.53 16.80
CA GLU A 89 -12.22 8.42 17.86
C GLU A 89 -11.46 9.76 17.88
N VAL A 90 -10.13 9.70 17.77
CA VAL A 90 -9.28 10.90 17.70
C VAL A 90 -9.62 11.74 16.46
N LEU A 91 -9.81 11.09 15.31
CA LEU A 91 -10.21 11.76 14.08
C LEU A 91 -11.59 12.42 14.21
N ARG A 92 -12.57 11.71 14.76
CA ARG A 92 -13.93 12.20 14.98
C ARG A 92 -13.94 13.43 15.90
N ASP A 93 -13.21 13.36 17.01
CA ASP A 93 -13.14 14.45 17.98
C ASP A 93 -12.53 15.71 17.34
N HIS A 94 -11.53 15.53 16.47
CA HIS A 94 -10.95 16.64 15.72
C HIS A 94 -11.89 17.21 14.64
N LEU A 95 -12.59 16.35 13.90
CA LEU A 95 -13.51 16.73 12.84
C LEU A 95 -14.86 17.24 13.36
N THR A 96 -15.11 17.23 14.68
CA THR A 96 -16.34 17.76 15.28
C THR A 96 -16.52 19.26 15.00
N ALA A 97 -15.42 20.01 14.82
CA ALA A 97 -15.45 21.42 14.40
C ALA A 97 -15.81 21.62 12.91
N ARG A 98 -15.84 20.55 12.11
CA ARG A 98 -16.13 20.55 10.66
C ARG A 98 -17.12 19.41 10.33
N PRO A 99 -18.42 19.59 10.60
CA PRO A 99 -19.41 18.52 10.50
C PRO A 99 -19.53 17.92 9.09
N SER A 100 -19.32 18.72 8.03
CA SER A 100 -19.30 18.24 6.64
C SER A 100 -18.17 17.25 6.37
N ASP A 101 -16.98 17.50 6.92
CA ASP A 101 -15.80 16.68 6.74
C ASP A 101 -15.97 15.35 7.50
N LEU A 102 -16.57 15.41 8.69
CA LEU A 102 -16.91 14.22 9.47
C LEU A 102 -17.94 13.34 8.74
N GLU A 103 -18.98 13.93 8.18
CA GLU A 103 -20.00 13.21 7.42
C GLU A 103 -19.40 12.53 6.18
N LEU A 104 -18.49 13.22 5.48
CA LEU A 104 -17.75 12.64 4.36
C LEU A 104 -16.97 11.40 4.81
N VAL A 105 -16.14 11.50 5.85
CA VAL A 105 -15.33 10.35 6.31
C VAL A 105 -16.24 9.21 6.82
N ALA A 106 -17.31 9.52 7.56
CA ALA A 106 -18.28 8.53 8.05
C ALA A 106 -19.07 7.82 6.94
N ARG A 107 -19.21 8.45 5.77
CA ARG A 107 -19.83 7.83 4.59
C ARG A 107 -18.94 6.74 3.98
N TYR A 108 -17.63 6.93 4.00
CA TYR A 108 -16.65 6.00 3.40
C TYR A 108 -16.19 4.90 4.36
N PHE A 109 -16.22 5.14 5.68
CA PHE A 109 -15.74 4.17 6.67
C PHE A 109 -16.88 3.59 7.51
N GLN A 110 -17.04 2.27 7.47
CA GLN A 110 -18.02 1.55 8.29
C GLN A 110 -17.33 0.78 9.40
N ARG A 111 -17.92 0.80 10.61
CA ARG A 111 -17.42 0.04 11.75
C ARG A 111 -17.66 -1.45 11.52
N ASP A 112 -16.59 -2.23 11.51
CA ASP A 112 -16.62 -3.69 11.54
C ASP A 112 -16.52 -4.18 12.98
N GLU A 113 -17.62 -4.75 13.48
CA GLU A 113 -17.73 -5.32 14.83
C GLU A 113 -17.30 -6.79 14.88
N ASN A 114 -16.98 -7.41 13.74
CA ASN A 114 -16.51 -8.79 13.69
C ASN A 114 -15.03 -8.93 14.07
N VAL A 115 -14.30 -7.81 14.12
CA VAL A 115 -12.90 -7.74 14.52
C VAL A 115 -12.83 -7.27 15.98
N VAL A 116 -11.95 -7.90 16.78
CA VAL A 116 -11.70 -7.50 18.17
C VAL A 116 -10.22 -7.08 18.31
N PRO A 117 -9.92 -5.80 18.62
CA PRO A 117 -10.86 -4.68 18.81
C PRO A 117 -11.56 -4.25 17.49
N PRO A 118 -12.73 -3.58 17.56
CA PRO A 118 -13.43 -3.09 16.37
C PRO A 118 -12.55 -2.19 15.50
N THR A 119 -12.76 -2.26 14.18
CA THR A 119 -12.01 -1.44 13.21
C THR A 119 -12.95 -0.83 12.19
N TYR A 120 -12.64 0.36 11.71
CA TYR A 120 -13.38 1.03 10.65
C TYR A 120 -12.79 0.66 9.29
N VAL A 121 -13.60 0.10 8.39
CA VAL A 121 -13.19 -0.40 7.08
C VAL A 121 -13.70 0.50 5.97
N LEU A 122 -12.80 0.90 5.08
CA LEU A 122 -13.10 1.66 3.87
C LEU A 122 -14.02 0.83 2.97
N GLN A 123 -15.18 1.39 2.63
CA GLN A 123 -16.12 0.78 1.71
C GLN A 123 -15.74 1.12 0.28
N ALA A 124 -15.77 0.12 -0.60
CA ALA A 124 -15.63 0.37 -2.02
C ALA A 124 -16.79 1.29 -2.49
N PRO A 125 -16.52 2.33 -3.29
CA PRO A 125 -17.60 3.12 -3.88
C PRO A 125 -18.48 2.16 -4.69
N GLY A 126 -19.75 2.04 -4.30
CA GLY A 126 -20.63 1.01 -4.84
C GLY A 126 -20.93 1.24 -6.31
N THR A 127 -20.26 0.51 -7.21
CA THR A 127 -20.56 0.28 -8.65
C THR A 127 -20.95 1.49 -9.53
N GLY A 128 -20.85 2.71 -9.02
CA GLY A 128 -21.24 3.94 -9.68
C GLY A 128 -20.25 5.02 -9.27
N GLU A 129 -19.36 5.34 -10.20
CA GLU A 129 -18.55 6.56 -10.26
C GLU A 129 -17.88 6.95 -8.95
N ALA A 130 -16.65 6.45 -8.74
CA ALA A 130 -15.69 7.15 -7.90
C ALA A 130 -15.53 8.57 -8.47
N CYS A 131 -16.14 9.55 -7.81
CA CYS A 131 -15.94 10.93 -8.16
C CYS A 131 -14.59 11.33 -7.59
N GLU A 132 -13.53 11.26 -8.40
CA GLU A 132 -12.17 11.77 -8.13
C GLU A 132 -12.08 12.97 -7.17
N PRO A 133 -12.91 14.04 -7.29
CA PRO A 133 -12.87 15.16 -6.34
C PRO A 133 -13.25 14.80 -4.90
N GLU A 134 -14.13 13.82 -4.68
CA GLU A 134 -14.52 13.38 -3.33
C GLU A 134 -13.40 12.59 -2.66
N GLU A 135 -12.66 11.77 -3.40
CA GLU A 135 -11.52 11.00 -2.87
C GLU A 135 -10.31 11.89 -2.54
N ALA A 136 -10.02 12.88 -3.40
CA ALA A 136 -9.01 13.89 -3.12
C ALA A 136 -9.36 14.70 -1.85
N THR A 137 -10.63 15.03 -1.70
CA THR A 137 -11.15 15.73 -0.50
C THR A 137 -11.03 14.85 0.74
N LEU A 138 -11.46 13.59 0.66
CA LEU A 138 -11.35 12.60 1.74
C LEU A 138 -9.89 12.44 2.20
N THR A 139 -8.96 12.31 1.25
CA THR A 139 -7.53 12.19 1.53
C THR A 139 -6.99 13.43 2.24
N SER A 140 -7.39 14.62 1.80
CA SER A 140 -7.00 15.90 2.42
C SER A 140 -7.52 16.02 3.85
N VAL A 141 -8.79 15.67 4.07
CA VAL A 141 -9.44 15.70 5.38
C VAL A 141 -8.74 14.76 6.36
N LEU A 142 -8.51 13.50 5.94
CA LEU A 142 -7.81 12.52 6.76
C LEU A 142 -6.39 12.96 7.11
N ARG A 143 -5.62 13.46 6.13
CA ARG A 143 -4.27 13.99 6.38
C ARG A 143 -4.26 15.15 7.37
N SER A 144 -5.22 16.08 7.26
CA SER A 144 -5.36 17.19 8.20
C SER A 144 -5.67 16.69 9.61
N GLY A 145 -6.60 15.73 9.76
CA GLY A 145 -6.96 15.16 11.06
C GLY A 145 -5.79 14.43 11.72
N VAL A 146 -5.07 13.62 10.93
CA VAL A 146 -3.89 12.87 11.37
C VAL A 146 -2.74 13.80 11.76
N GLN A 147 -2.52 14.88 11.01
CA GLN A 147 -1.49 15.86 11.34
C GLN A 147 -1.73 16.52 12.71
N GLU A 148 -2.98 16.89 13.00
CA GLU A 148 -3.32 17.50 14.29
C GLU A 148 -3.30 16.49 15.43
N ALA A 149 -3.81 15.28 15.20
CA ALA A 149 -3.72 14.18 16.16
C ALA A 149 -2.26 13.89 16.56
N ARG A 150 -1.33 13.98 15.61
CA ARG A 150 0.12 13.85 15.87
C ARG A 150 0.66 15.02 16.70
N ARG A 151 0.22 16.25 16.43
CA ARG A 151 0.61 17.43 17.22
C ARG A 151 0.22 17.27 18.69
N LEU A 152 -0.91 16.60 18.95
CA LEU A 152 -1.42 16.30 20.29
C LEU A 152 -0.82 15.02 20.91
N GLY A 153 0.01 14.27 20.18
CA GLY A 153 0.62 13.03 20.65
C GLY A 153 -0.35 11.85 20.78
N LEU A 154 -1.50 11.90 20.10
CA LEU A 154 -2.57 10.90 20.19
C LEU A 154 -2.38 9.73 19.22
N ILE A 155 -1.52 9.88 18.22
CA ILE A 155 -1.18 8.85 17.24
C ILE A 155 0.34 8.63 17.15
N THR A 156 0.73 7.41 16.82
CA THR A 156 2.14 7.02 16.68
C THR A 156 2.72 7.48 15.34
N GLN A 157 4.05 7.44 15.25
CA GLN A 157 4.77 7.71 13.99
C GLN A 157 4.36 6.76 12.86
N GLU A 158 4.12 5.49 13.19
CA GLU A 158 3.71 4.46 12.23
C GLU A 158 2.30 4.72 11.70
N GLN A 159 1.36 5.11 12.58
CA GLN A 159 0.02 5.49 12.18
C GLN A 159 0.03 6.72 11.28
N TRP A 160 0.81 7.76 11.63
CA TRP A 160 0.95 8.95 10.79
C TRP A 160 1.49 8.62 9.39
N GLN A 161 2.47 7.71 9.31
CA GLN A 161 3.05 7.29 8.03
C GLN A 161 2.01 6.65 7.11
N ARG A 162 0.99 5.94 7.62
CA ARG A 162 -0.04 5.30 6.79
C ARG A 162 -0.83 6.27 5.90
N TYR A 163 -0.91 7.56 6.26
CA TYR A 163 -1.67 8.58 5.51
C TYR A 163 -0.82 9.48 4.61
N HIS A 164 0.49 9.49 4.86
CA HIS A 164 1.43 10.42 4.24
C HIS A 164 2.48 9.73 3.37
N ARG A 165 2.53 8.40 3.37
CA ARG A 165 3.57 7.62 2.71
C ARG A 165 2.99 6.78 1.59
N SER A 166 3.25 7.19 0.35
CA SER A 166 3.09 6.34 -0.83
C SER A 166 4.21 5.28 -0.80
N GLY A 167 3.93 4.14 -0.16
CA GLY A 167 4.81 2.97 -0.17
C GLY A 167 6.00 3.05 0.80
N GLU A 168 5.79 2.58 2.03
CA GLU A 168 6.84 1.87 2.76
C GLU A 168 6.13 0.87 3.67
N ALA A 169 6.42 -0.42 3.48
CA ALA A 169 5.93 -1.48 4.35
C ALA A 169 6.27 -1.12 5.80
N ALA A 170 5.31 -1.33 6.69
CA ALA A 170 5.47 -1.17 8.12
C ALA A 170 6.80 -1.77 8.59
N GLY A 171 7.51 -1.02 9.44
CA GLY A 171 8.81 -1.41 9.95
C GLY A 171 8.79 -2.81 10.55
N THR A 172 9.63 -3.68 10.03
CA THR A 172 10.80 -4.26 10.73
C THR A 172 11.52 -5.13 9.69
N PRO A 173 12.77 -4.84 9.27
CA PRO A 173 13.57 -5.88 8.67
C PRO A 173 13.91 -6.86 9.80
N LEU A 174 13.22 -8.00 9.85
CA LEU A 174 13.68 -9.21 10.51
C LEU A 174 14.89 -9.78 9.72
N TRP A 175 15.86 -8.93 9.38
CA TRP A 175 17.12 -9.35 8.81
C TRP A 175 18.20 -9.03 9.85
N ARG A 176 18.39 -9.95 10.78
CA ARG A 176 19.68 -10.08 11.45
C ARG A 176 20.54 -10.93 10.52
N PRO A 177 21.64 -10.40 9.95
CA PRO A 177 22.61 -11.26 9.31
C PRO A 177 23.17 -12.18 10.40
N THR A 178 22.93 -13.48 10.28
CA THR A 178 23.76 -14.47 10.95
C THR A 178 25.16 -14.31 10.37
N ARG A 179 26.02 -13.59 11.11
CA ARG A 179 27.46 -13.58 10.87
C ARG A 179 28.01 -14.96 11.26
N ASN A 180 28.67 -15.57 10.28
CA ASN A 180 29.57 -16.72 10.31
C ASN A 180 29.02 -18.06 10.79
#